data_AF-A0A0P7W960-F1
#
_entry.id   AF-A0A0P7W960-F1
#
_cell.length_a   1.000
_cell.length_b   1.000
_cell.length_c   1.000
_cell.angle_alpha   90.00
_cell.angle_beta   90.00
_cell.angle_gamma   90.00
#
_symmetry.space_group_name_H-M   'P 1'
#
loop_
_entity.id
_entity.type
_entity.pdbx_description
1 polymer ?
#
loop_
_entity_poly.entity_id
_entity_poly.type
_entity_poly.pdbx_seq_one_letter_code
_entity_poly.pdbx_strand_id
1 'polypeptide(L)'
;MDSPGISFPTEEPWNDSYYDPLNDTEIIVDVPSPLGPNQQAALACYSLILLLGVPGNAIVLWVTGFRMPPTVNTQWFLQLALADLLCCLSLPLLMVPLAQDQHWPFGPLACKLLLSSLYVTMYCSVLLLVLISLDRWLLVSRPVWCQNWRRPRSVRVLCIGVWLLALLCSTPHFVYIKEHKYGEDKAVCSAFYTAQAARIVTVLRFLLSFLLPFFVIVLCHWVVYRRA
;
A
#
# COMPACT_ATOMS: atom_id res chain seq x y z
N MET A 1 4.66 45.47 50.97
CA MET A 1 4.98 45.42 49.53
C MET A 1 4.89 43.97 49.15
N ASP A 2 3.69 43.61 48.70
CA ASP A 2 3.20 42.25 48.61
C ASP A 2 3.74 41.52 47.37
N SER A 3 4.07 40.24 47.53
CA SER A 3 4.44 39.35 46.44
C SER A 3 3.27 39.18 45.47
N PRO A 4 3.45 39.33 44.14
CA PRO A 4 2.39 39.04 43.20
C PRO A 4 2.22 37.51 43.09
N GLY A 5 1.01 37.04 43.40
CA GLY A 5 0.64 35.64 43.37
C GLY A 5 0.65 35.06 41.96
N ILE A 6 1.10 33.81 41.85
CA ILE A 6 0.97 32.98 40.66
C ILE A 6 -0.50 32.55 40.56
N SER A 7 -1.24 33.12 39.61
CA SER A 7 -2.57 32.67 39.24
C SER A 7 -2.48 31.70 38.06
N PHE A 8 -3.00 30.48 38.22
CA PHE A 8 -3.17 29.51 37.14
C PHE A 8 -4.49 29.77 36.39
N PRO A 9 -4.49 29.89 35.05
CA PRO A 9 -5.73 29.86 34.27
C PRO A 9 -6.30 28.45 34.23
N THR A 10 -7.61 28.35 34.47
CA THR A 10 -8.42 27.15 34.28
C THR A 10 -8.78 26.96 32.80
N GLU A 11 -8.39 25.81 32.26
CA GLU A 11 -8.98 25.08 31.11
C GLU A 11 -9.28 25.85 29.80
N GLU A 12 -8.33 25.86 28.86
CA GLU A 12 -8.60 25.68 27.41
C GLU A 12 -7.47 24.86 26.76
N PRO A 13 -7.75 23.86 25.92
CA PRO A 13 -6.70 23.04 25.33
C PRO A 13 -6.25 23.63 23.98
N TRP A 14 -4.93 23.79 23.83
CA TRP A 14 -4.18 24.09 22.59
C TRP A 14 -3.88 25.57 22.28
N ASN A 15 -3.05 26.20 23.11
CA ASN A 15 -1.92 27.06 22.67
C ASN A 15 -1.08 27.46 23.90
N ASP A 16 0.01 26.72 24.18
CA ASP A 16 0.97 27.13 25.19
C ASP A 16 1.84 28.27 24.63
N SER A 17 1.32 29.49 24.63
CA SER A 17 2.12 30.70 24.43
C SER A 17 3.00 30.91 25.65
N TYR A 18 4.32 30.79 25.50
CA TYR A 18 5.27 31.11 26.56
C TYR A 18 5.68 32.57 26.45
N TYR A 19 5.36 33.36 27.48
CA TYR A 19 5.81 34.76 27.55
C TYR A 19 7.27 34.81 28.01
N ASP A 20 8.16 35.38 27.20
CA ASP A 20 9.56 35.60 27.58
C ASP A 20 9.72 37.01 28.21
N PRO A 21 9.84 37.12 29.54
CA PRO A 21 9.90 38.41 30.24
C PRO A 21 11.22 39.16 30.02
N LEU A 22 12.22 38.57 29.36
CA LEU A 22 13.48 39.23 29.03
C LEU A 22 13.43 39.99 27.70
N ASN A 23 12.54 39.58 26.79
CA ASN A 23 12.47 40.11 25.42
C ASN A 23 11.10 40.71 25.05
N ASP A 24 10.11 40.66 25.95
CA ASP A 24 8.72 41.10 25.69
C ASP A 24 8.15 40.48 24.40
N THR A 25 8.47 39.21 24.16
CA THR A 25 7.97 38.44 23.02
C THR A 25 7.17 37.23 23.48
N GLU A 26 5.99 37.03 22.89
CA GLU A 26 5.27 35.76 22.97
C GLU A 26 5.95 34.72 22.09
N ILE A 27 6.43 33.63 22.69
CA ILE A 27 6.94 32.47 21.99
C ILE A 27 5.78 31.48 21.86
N ILE A 28 5.27 31.30 20.64
CA ILE A 28 4.34 30.21 20.34
C ILE A 28 5.17 28.93 20.28
N VAL A 29 5.02 28.07 21.28
CA VAL A 29 5.56 26.72 21.23
C VAL A 29 4.58 25.88 20.42
N ASP A 30 4.92 25.55 19.17
CA ASP A 30 4.19 24.56 18.39
C ASP A 30 4.33 23.19 19.07
N VAL A 31 3.44 22.90 20.02
CA VAL A 31 3.28 21.56 20.57
C VAL A 31 2.69 20.70 19.45
N PRO A 32 3.36 19.61 19.02
CA PRO A 32 2.79 18.74 17.99
C PRO A 32 1.40 18.28 18.44
N SER A 33 0.37 18.66 17.69
CA SER A 33 -0.99 18.23 17.99
C SER A 33 -1.04 16.70 18.03
N PRO A 34 -1.71 16.08 19.01
CA PRO A 34 -1.81 14.64 19.13
C PRO A 34 -2.42 14.11 17.84
N LEU A 35 -1.72 13.16 17.22
CA LEU A 35 -2.20 12.51 16.00
C LEU A 35 -3.64 12.07 16.21
N GLY A 36 -4.52 12.41 15.27
CA GLY A 36 -5.92 12.02 15.35
C GLY A 36 -6.06 10.49 15.45
N PRO A 37 -7.17 9.96 16.00
CA PRO A 37 -7.36 8.53 16.22
C PRO A 37 -7.19 7.70 14.93
N ASN A 38 -7.57 8.26 13.78
CA ASN A 38 -7.40 7.64 12.46
C ASN A 38 -5.92 7.51 12.05
N GLN A 39 -5.09 8.51 12.33
CA GLN A 39 -3.65 8.47 12.04
C GLN A 39 -2.94 7.48 12.96
N GLN A 40 -3.28 7.47 14.25
CA GLN A 40 -2.73 6.50 15.20
C GLN A 40 -3.05 5.07 14.78
N ALA A 41 -4.31 4.80 14.43
CA ALA A 41 -4.72 3.48 13.93
C ALA A 41 -3.97 3.11 12.65
N ALA A 42 -3.84 4.02 11.68
CA ALA A 42 -3.12 3.76 10.44
C ALA A 42 -1.63 3.48 10.67
N LEU A 43 -0.95 4.24 11.53
CA LEU A 43 0.44 3.99 11.91
C LEU A 43 0.63 2.63 12.59
N ALA A 44 -0.28 2.27 13.51
CA ALA A 44 -0.27 0.96 14.16
C ALA A 44 -0.50 -0.19 13.16
N CYS A 45 -1.42 -0.02 12.20
CA CYS A 45 -1.62 -1.00 11.15
C CYS A 45 -0.39 -1.13 10.24
N TYR A 46 0.19 -0.02 9.81
CA TYR A 46 1.38 -0.06 8.96
C TYR A 46 2.57 -0.67 9.69
N SER A 47 2.73 -0.43 11.00
CA SER A 47 3.82 -1.00 11.77
C SER A 47 3.64 -2.51 11.94
N LEU A 48 2.42 -2.98 12.18
CA LEU A 48 2.09 -4.39 12.21
C LEU A 48 2.36 -5.08 10.86
N ILE A 49 1.96 -4.45 9.75
CA ILE A 49 2.21 -4.98 8.40
C ILE A 49 3.71 -5.03 8.13
N LEU A 50 4.48 -4.03 8.55
CA LEU A 50 5.94 -4.06 8.38
C LEU A 50 6.58 -5.19 9.20
N LEU A 51 6.22 -5.30 10.48
CA LEU A 51 6.79 -6.27 11.41
C LEU A 51 6.44 -7.71 11.06
N LEU A 52 5.25 -7.98 10.54
CA LEU A 52 4.83 -9.33 10.17
C LEU A 52 5.10 -9.62 8.68
N GLY A 53 4.82 -8.65 7.82
CA GLY A 53 4.86 -8.79 6.37
C GLY A 53 6.28 -8.88 5.82
N VAL A 54 7.23 -8.10 6.33
CA VAL A 54 8.63 -8.18 5.87
C VAL A 54 9.26 -9.54 6.19
N PRO A 55 9.34 -9.99 7.46
CA PRO A 55 9.95 -11.29 7.75
C PRO A 55 9.14 -12.44 7.17
N GLY A 56 7.80 -12.38 7.21
CA GLY A 56 6.93 -13.43 6.65
C GLY A 56 7.16 -13.64 5.16
N ASN A 57 7.07 -12.58 4.37
CA ASN A 57 7.28 -12.68 2.92
C ASN A 57 8.75 -12.91 2.54
N ALA A 58 9.70 -12.42 3.34
CA ALA A 58 11.13 -12.70 3.13
C ALA A 58 11.45 -14.19 3.31
N ILE A 59 10.87 -14.84 4.32
CA ILE A 59 11.01 -16.30 4.52
C ILE A 59 10.40 -17.06 3.34
N VAL A 60 9.20 -16.68 2.87
CA VAL A 60 8.57 -17.32 1.71
C VAL A 60 9.44 -17.16 0.46
N LEU A 61 9.96 -15.96 0.20
CA LEU A 61 10.86 -15.68 -0.92
C LEU A 61 12.14 -16.51 -0.82
N TRP A 62 12.75 -16.57 0.36
CA TRP A 62 13.96 -17.36 0.60
C TRP A 62 13.74 -18.85 0.36
N VAL A 63 12.67 -19.41 0.94
CA VAL A 63 12.36 -20.84 0.82
C VAL A 63 12.02 -21.20 -0.63
N THR A 64 11.17 -20.42 -1.29
CA THR A 64 10.75 -20.70 -2.68
C THR A 64 11.84 -20.43 -3.71
N GLY A 65 12.76 -19.50 -3.44
CA GLY A 65 13.86 -19.15 -4.33
C GLY A 65 15.10 -20.04 -4.20
N PHE A 66 15.46 -20.43 -2.97
CA PHE A 66 16.73 -21.11 -2.70
C PHE A 66 16.58 -22.54 -2.17
N ARG A 67 15.47 -22.88 -1.51
CA ARG A 67 15.29 -24.19 -0.86
C ARG A 67 14.38 -25.15 -1.62
N MET A 68 13.51 -24.65 -2.49
CA MET A 68 12.59 -25.47 -3.28
C MET A 68 13.02 -25.55 -4.75
N PRO A 69 12.81 -26.69 -5.42
CA PRO A 69 13.02 -26.78 -6.86
C PRO A 69 12.04 -25.88 -7.62
N PRO A 70 12.45 -25.29 -8.76
CA PRO A 70 11.62 -24.36 -9.52
C PRO A 70 10.45 -25.09 -10.20
N THR A 71 9.31 -25.12 -9.51
CA THR A 71 8.01 -25.62 -10.00
C THR A 71 7.05 -24.46 -10.29
N VAL A 72 5.97 -24.73 -11.03
CA VAL A 72 4.94 -23.71 -11.32
C VAL A 72 4.38 -23.06 -10.05
N ASN A 73 4.08 -23.86 -9.01
CA ASN A 73 3.56 -23.34 -7.74
C ASN A 73 4.59 -22.46 -7.03
N THR A 74 5.86 -22.88 -6.97
CA THR A 74 6.91 -22.07 -6.33
C THR A 74 7.14 -20.74 -7.03
N GLN A 75 6.96 -20.67 -8.36
CA GLN A 75 7.09 -19.41 -9.10
C GLN A 75 5.94 -18.45 -8.80
N TRP A 76 4.70 -18.95 -8.66
CA TRP A 76 3.56 -18.12 -8.24
C TRP A 76 3.79 -17.53 -6.85
N PHE A 77 4.20 -18.35 -5.88
CA PHE A 77 4.50 -17.90 -4.52
C PHE A 77 5.67 -16.93 -4.47
N LEU A 78 6.71 -17.15 -5.28
CA LEU A 78 7.86 -16.26 -5.37
C LEU A 78 7.44 -14.85 -5.84
N GLN A 79 6.63 -14.76 -6.88
CA GLN A 79 6.17 -13.47 -7.41
C GLN A 79 5.20 -12.76 -6.47
N LEU A 80 4.37 -13.52 -5.75
CA LEU A 80 3.48 -12.98 -4.72
C LEU A 80 4.29 -12.41 -3.55
N ALA A 81 5.23 -13.18 -3.01
CA ALA A 81 6.13 -12.74 -1.94
C ALA A 81 6.96 -11.51 -2.35
N LEU A 82 7.40 -11.46 -3.62
CA LEU A 82 8.11 -10.28 -4.15
C LEU A 82 7.22 -9.04 -4.18
N ALA A 83 5.98 -9.15 -4.65
CA ALA A 83 5.03 -8.04 -4.67
C ALA A 83 4.68 -7.55 -3.25
N ASP A 84 4.46 -8.47 -2.32
CA ASP A 84 4.12 -8.15 -0.94
C ASP A 84 5.31 -7.51 -0.20
N LEU A 85 6.55 -7.95 -0.45
CA LEU A 85 7.75 -7.29 0.07
C LEU A 85 7.90 -5.87 -0.47
N LEU A 86 7.71 -5.65 -1.77
CA LEU A 86 7.76 -4.32 -2.37
C LEU A 86 6.71 -3.39 -1.74
N CYS A 87 5.51 -3.90 -1.47
CA CYS A 87 4.46 -3.17 -0.75
C CYS A 87 4.91 -2.84 0.68
N CYS A 88 5.34 -3.84 1.46
CA CYS A 88 5.76 -3.67 2.85
C CYS A 88 6.93 -2.68 3.00
N LEU A 89 7.90 -2.72 2.07
CA LEU A 89 9.04 -1.80 2.05
C LEU A 89 8.65 -0.37 1.65
N SER A 90 7.53 -0.18 0.96
CA SER A 90 7.00 1.15 0.60
C SER A 90 6.27 1.81 1.77
N LEU A 91 5.67 1.02 2.68
CA LEU A 91 4.93 1.52 3.85
C LEU A 91 5.71 2.43 4.81
N PRO A 92 6.97 2.16 5.21
CA PRO A 92 7.67 3.04 6.15
C PRO A 92 7.88 4.44 5.58
N LEU A 93 8.06 4.56 4.26
CA LEU A 93 8.16 5.85 3.59
C LEU A 93 6.83 6.62 3.59
N LEU A 94 5.70 5.93 3.78
CA LEU A 94 4.38 6.53 3.95
C LEU A 94 4.02 6.82 5.40
N MET A 95 4.69 6.17 6.37
CA MET A 95 4.55 6.51 7.78
C MET A 95 5.14 7.89 8.10
N VAL A 96 6.26 8.25 7.47
CA VAL A 96 6.93 9.55 7.69
C VAL A 96 5.98 10.74 7.48
N PRO A 97 5.33 10.91 6.32
CA PRO A 97 4.38 12.01 6.15
C PRO A 97 3.17 11.89 7.07
N LEU A 98 2.77 10.67 7.46
CA LEU A 98 1.66 10.48 8.38
C LEU A 98 1.99 10.96 9.81
N ALA A 99 3.27 10.86 10.20
CA ALA A 99 3.80 11.33 11.48
C ALA A 99 4.20 12.83 11.46
N GLN A 100 4.47 13.41 10.30
CA GLN A 100 4.84 14.82 10.11
C GLN A 100 3.69 15.67 9.56
N ASP A 101 2.47 15.52 10.08
CA ASP A 101 1.30 16.34 9.69
C ASP A 101 1.04 16.42 8.17
N GLN A 102 1.17 15.28 7.49
CA GLN A 102 1.03 15.10 6.03
C GLN A 102 2.12 15.78 5.20
N HIS A 103 3.22 16.26 5.81
CA HIS A 103 4.36 16.81 5.09
C HIS A 103 5.13 15.71 4.34
N TRP A 104 5.38 15.91 3.06
CA TRP A 104 6.09 14.98 2.17
C TRP A 104 7.53 15.44 1.89
N PRO A 105 8.56 14.83 2.51
CA PRO A 105 9.94 15.30 2.39
C PRO A 105 10.72 14.69 1.22
N PHE A 106 10.21 13.63 0.57
CA PHE A 106 10.98 12.84 -0.42
C PHE A 106 10.93 13.39 -1.85
N GLY A 107 10.22 14.49 -2.07
CA GLY A 107 10.07 15.14 -3.37
C GLY A 107 9.11 14.43 -4.35
N PRO A 108 8.96 14.97 -5.57
CA PRO A 108 7.77 14.69 -6.40
C PRO A 108 7.86 13.34 -7.09
N LEU A 109 9.07 12.92 -7.44
CA LEU A 109 9.32 11.61 -8.05
C LEU A 109 9.00 10.49 -7.07
N ALA A 110 9.45 10.61 -5.81
CA ALA A 110 9.17 9.62 -4.77
C ALA A 110 7.68 9.56 -4.45
N CYS A 111 6.99 10.70 -4.37
CA CYS A 111 5.54 10.77 -4.18
C CYS A 111 4.80 9.92 -5.22
N LYS A 112 5.14 10.14 -6.49
CA LYS A 112 4.56 9.41 -7.61
C LYS A 112 4.90 7.93 -7.57
N LEU A 113 6.16 7.57 -7.37
CA LEU A 113 6.62 6.19 -7.40
C LEU A 113 6.09 5.36 -6.22
N LEU A 114 6.10 5.90 -5.00
CA LEU A 114 5.72 5.17 -3.79
C LEU A 114 4.22 4.94 -3.68
N LEU A 115 3.39 5.96 -3.97
CA LEU A 115 1.94 5.74 -3.97
C LEU A 115 1.54 4.86 -5.16
N SER A 116 2.16 5.02 -6.32
CA SER A 116 1.85 4.18 -7.48
C SER A 116 2.33 2.75 -7.29
N SER A 117 3.47 2.51 -6.63
CA SER A 117 3.96 1.15 -6.35
C SER A 117 2.97 0.37 -5.50
N LEU A 118 2.35 1.01 -4.48
CA LEU A 118 1.29 0.37 -3.70
C LEU A 118 0.11 -0.11 -4.56
N TYR A 119 -0.34 0.73 -5.51
CA TYR A 119 -1.42 0.36 -6.42
C TYR A 119 -0.99 -0.76 -7.38
N VAL A 120 0.24 -0.70 -7.91
CA VAL A 120 0.80 -1.77 -8.74
C VAL A 120 0.85 -3.09 -7.98
N THR A 121 1.38 -3.09 -6.75
CA THR A 121 1.46 -4.30 -5.92
C THR A 121 0.09 -4.84 -5.58
N MET A 122 -0.90 -3.98 -5.32
CA MET A 122 -2.29 -4.40 -5.12
C MET A 122 -2.85 -5.13 -6.35
N TYR A 123 -2.71 -4.56 -7.55
CA TYR A 123 -3.17 -5.22 -8.78
C TYR A 123 -2.38 -6.50 -9.07
N CYS A 124 -1.07 -6.50 -8.86
CA CYS A 124 -0.23 -7.69 -9.01
C CYS A 124 -0.72 -8.83 -8.12
N SER A 125 -0.89 -8.61 -6.82
CA SER A 125 -1.31 -9.66 -5.88
C SER A 125 -2.68 -10.23 -6.26
N VAL A 126 -3.64 -9.38 -6.62
CA VAL A 126 -4.98 -9.82 -7.03
C VAL A 126 -4.95 -10.62 -8.35
N LEU A 127 -4.23 -10.15 -9.37
CA LEU A 127 -4.09 -10.86 -10.64
C LEU A 127 -3.36 -12.20 -10.47
N LEU A 128 -2.34 -12.26 -9.62
CA LEU A 128 -1.64 -13.50 -9.27
C LEU A 128 -2.59 -14.49 -8.61
N LEU A 129 -3.42 -14.05 -7.66
CA LEU A 129 -4.42 -14.91 -7.01
C LEU A 129 -5.41 -15.49 -8.03
N VAL A 130 -5.91 -14.68 -8.96
CA VAL A 130 -6.79 -15.15 -10.04
C VAL A 130 -6.09 -16.21 -10.89
N LEU A 131 -4.83 -15.99 -11.29
CA LEU A 131 -4.08 -16.97 -12.08
C LEU A 131 -3.79 -18.26 -11.31
N ILE A 132 -3.52 -18.18 -10.00
CA ILE A 132 -3.35 -19.36 -9.14
C ILE A 132 -4.66 -20.16 -9.07
N SER A 133 -5.81 -19.50 -8.88
CA SER A 133 -7.13 -20.16 -8.88
C SER A 133 -7.45 -20.78 -10.24
N LEU A 134 -7.12 -20.10 -11.34
CA LEU A 134 -7.27 -20.65 -12.69
C LEU A 134 -6.35 -21.84 -12.96
N ASP A 135 -5.09 -21.80 -12.51
CA ASP A 135 -4.15 -22.94 -12.62
C ASP A 135 -4.73 -24.17 -11.91
N ARG A 136 -5.28 -24.00 -10.70
CA ARG A 136 -5.94 -25.09 -9.95
C ARG A 136 -7.17 -25.63 -10.67
N TRP A 137 -8.02 -24.74 -11.20
CA TRP A 137 -9.19 -25.15 -11.98
C TRP A 137 -8.81 -25.94 -13.24
N LEU A 138 -7.78 -25.50 -13.95
CA LEU A 138 -7.26 -26.17 -15.14
C LEU A 138 -6.68 -27.56 -14.81
N LEU A 139 -5.98 -27.69 -13.68
CA LEU A 139 -5.45 -28.98 -13.23
C LEU A 139 -6.56 -30.03 -13.02
N VAL A 140 -7.69 -29.61 -12.44
CA VAL A 140 -8.85 -30.50 -12.19
C VAL A 140 -9.65 -30.74 -13.47
N SER A 141 -9.81 -29.73 -14.31
CA SER A 141 -10.69 -29.80 -15.48
C SER A 141 -10.04 -30.42 -16.71
N ARG A 142 -8.72 -30.23 -16.88
CA ARG A 142 -7.94 -30.65 -18.07
C ARG A 142 -6.53 -31.12 -17.71
N PRO A 143 -6.38 -32.23 -16.96
CA PRO A 143 -5.08 -32.71 -16.48
C PRO A 143 -4.08 -33.02 -17.60
N VAL A 144 -4.53 -33.62 -18.71
CA VAL A 144 -3.69 -33.97 -19.86
C VAL A 144 -3.08 -32.73 -20.54
N TRP A 145 -3.84 -31.63 -20.60
CA TRP A 145 -3.34 -30.37 -21.17
C TRP A 145 -2.33 -29.69 -20.24
N CYS A 146 -2.60 -29.69 -18.92
CA CYS A 146 -1.66 -29.17 -17.94
C CYS A 146 -0.33 -29.91 -17.99
N GLN A 147 -0.32 -31.24 -18.12
CA GLN A 147 0.92 -32.00 -18.18
C GLN A 147 1.82 -31.60 -19.36
N ASN A 148 1.25 -31.18 -20.49
CA ASN A 148 2.00 -30.76 -21.67
C ASN A 148 2.43 -29.28 -21.63
N TRP A 149 1.60 -28.39 -21.07
CA TRP A 149 1.77 -26.93 -21.18
C TRP A 149 2.26 -26.24 -19.89
N ARG A 150 2.12 -26.88 -18.73
CA ARG A 150 2.45 -26.32 -17.40
C ARG A 150 3.95 -26.37 -17.14
N ARG A 151 4.71 -25.55 -17.88
CA ARG A 151 6.15 -25.40 -17.73
C ARG A 151 6.49 -24.15 -16.89
N PRO A 152 7.54 -24.19 -16.05
CA PRO A 152 7.99 -23.01 -15.29
C PRO A 152 8.34 -21.79 -16.17
N ARG A 153 8.73 -22.02 -17.43
CA ARG A 153 8.96 -20.93 -18.41
C ARG A 153 7.67 -20.17 -18.74
N SER A 154 6.56 -20.87 -18.96
CA SER A 154 5.26 -20.27 -19.25
C SER A 154 4.77 -19.40 -18.09
N VAL A 155 4.97 -19.86 -16.85
CA VAL A 155 4.62 -19.09 -15.65
C VAL A 155 5.41 -17.80 -15.57
N ARG A 156 6.72 -17.83 -15.82
CA ARG A 156 7.52 -16.59 -15.83
C ARG A 156 7.00 -15.57 -16.85
N VAL A 157 6.63 -16.03 -18.05
CA VAL A 157 6.00 -15.16 -19.07
C VAL A 157 4.66 -14.60 -18.57
N LEU A 158 3.81 -15.42 -17.95
CA LEU A 158 2.55 -14.98 -17.35
C LEU A 158 2.79 -13.94 -16.25
N CYS A 159 3.79 -14.15 -15.40
CA CYS A 159 4.14 -13.21 -14.33
C CYS A 159 4.62 -11.87 -14.90
N ILE A 160 5.45 -11.87 -15.94
CA ILE A 160 5.81 -10.62 -16.65
C ILE A 160 4.55 -9.94 -17.20
N GLY A 161 3.64 -10.71 -17.80
CA GLY A 161 2.35 -10.21 -18.26
C GLY A 161 1.52 -9.58 -17.13
N VAL A 162 1.49 -10.19 -15.95
CA VAL A 162 0.81 -9.63 -14.77
C VAL A 162 1.41 -8.31 -14.34
N TRP A 163 2.74 -8.21 -14.26
CA TRP A 163 3.40 -6.96 -13.91
C TRP A 163 3.10 -5.86 -14.92
N LEU A 164 3.14 -6.17 -16.21
CA LEU A 164 2.78 -5.21 -17.27
C LEU A 164 1.31 -4.80 -17.19
N LEU A 165 0.40 -5.75 -16.97
CA LEU A 165 -1.03 -5.45 -16.83
C LEU A 165 -1.33 -4.63 -15.57
N ALA A 166 -0.67 -4.92 -14.46
CA ALA A 166 -0.78 -4.15 -13.22
C ALA A 166 -0.28 -2.71 -13.40
N LEU A 167 0.82 -2.50 -14.13
CA LEU A 167 1.31 -1.18 -14.52
C LEU A 167 0.32 -0.45 -15.43
N LEU A 168 -0.30 -1.16 -16.37
CA LEU A 168 -1.33 -0.58 -17.24
C LEU A 168 -2.57 -0.16 -16.43
N CYS A 169 -3.06 -1.02 -15.53
CA CYS A 169 -4.20 -0.71 -14.67
C CYS A 169 -3.92 0.42 -13.67
N SER A 170 -2.66 0.59 -13.24
CA SER A 170 -2.27 1.66 -12.32
C SER A 170 -1.93 2.98 -13.02
N THR A 171 -1.90 3.02 -14.36
CA THR A 171 -1.64 4.23 -15.15
C THR A 171 -2.47 5.47 -14.73
N PRO A 172 -3.79 5.40 -14.46
CA PRO A 172 -4.52 6.56 -13.97
C PRO A 172 -3.95 7.08 -12.64
N HIS A 173 -3.54 6.21 -11.72
CA HIS A 173 -2.93 6.63 -10.46
C HIS A 173 -1.61 7.35 -10.69
N PHE A 174 -0.77 6.87 -11.61
CA PHE A 174 0.44 7.59 -12.01
C PHE A 174 0.14 8.99 -12.55
N VAL A 175 -0.97 9.22 -13.25
CA VAL A 175 -1.29 10.54 -13.79
C VAL A 175 -1.83 11.49 -12.72
N TYR A 176 -2.68 10.98 -11.82
CA TYR A 176 -3.39 11.80 -10.83
C TYR A 176 -2.65 11.99 -9.50
N ILE A 177 -1.68 11.13 -9.16
CA ILE A 177 -0.83 11.32 -7.97
C ILE A 177 0.22 12.39 -8.27
N LYS A 178 0.21 13.45 -7.47
CA LYS A 178 1.18 14.55 -7.56
C LYS A 178 1.53 15.07 -6.17
N GLU A 179 2.72 15.64 -6.07
CA GLU A 179 3.09 16.46 -4.93
C GLU A 179 2.51 17.86 -5.12
N HIS A 180 1.93 18.41 -4.07
CA HIS A 180 1.39 19.75 -4.00
C HIS A 180 2.07 20.52 -2.87
N LYS A 181 2.64 21.68 -3.19
CA LYS A 181 3.24 22.57 -2.20
C LYS A 181 2.17 23.52 -1.64
N TYR A 182 2.10 23.61 -0.33
CA TYR A 182 1.30 24.54 0.46
C TYR A 182 2.26 25.50 1.17
N GLY A 183 2.56 26.63 0.54
CA GLY A 183 3.60 27.56 1.01
C GLY A 183 5.03 27.07 0.73
N GLU A 184 6.01 27.64 1.44
CA GLU A 184 7.43 27.29 1.26
C GLU A 184 7.83 26.00 1.99
N ASP A 185 7.20 25.71 3.15
CA ASP A 185 7.66 24.65 4.06
C ASP A 185 6.80 23.38 4.07
N LYS A 186 5.67 23.35 3.36
CA LYS A 186 4.78 22.17 3.36
C LYS A 186 4.55 21.62 1.97
N ALA A 187 4.86 20.35 1.78
CA ALA A 187 4.48 19.58 0.60
C ALA A 187 3.54 18.44 1.01
N VAL A 188 2.52 18.14 0.21
CA VAL A 188 1.59 17.04 0.45
C VAL A 188 1.55 16.17 -0.80
N CYS A 189 1.68 14.86 -0.62
CA CYS A 189 1.56 13.90 -1.70
C CYS A 189 0.16 13.29 -1.71
N SER A 190 -0.66 13.62 -2.71
CA SER A 190 -2.02 13.09 -2.81
C SER A 190 -2.47 12.92 -4.26
N ALA A 191 -3.53 12.14 -4.45
CA ALA A 191 -4.13 11.97 -5.76
C ALA A 191 -5.27 12.98 -5.95
N PHE A 192 -5.12 13.87 -6.92
CA PHE A 192 -6.14 14.87 -7.24
C PHE A 192 -6.97 14.41 -8.44
N TYR A 193 -8.25 14.18 -8.21
CA TYR A 193 -9.20 13.77 -9.25
C TYR A 193 -10.25 14.86 -9.43
N THR A 194 -10.68 15.12 -10.66
CA THR A 194 -11.97 15.81 -10.87
C THR A 194 -13.09 14.91 -10.34
N ALA A 195 -14.23 15.47 -9.92
CA ALA A 195 -15.33 14.66 -9.36
C ALA A 195 -15.77 13.52 -10.30
N GLN A 196 -15.77 13.76 -11.62
CA GLN A 196 -16.08 12.76 -12.62
C GLN A 196 -14.97 11.70 -12.76
N ALA A 197 -13.71 12.11 -12.82
CA ALA A 197 -12.57 11.20 -12.89
C ALA A 197 -12.47 10.32 -11.63
N ALA A 198 -12.73 10.90 -10.44
CA ALA A 198 -12.73 10.20 -9.17
C ALA A 198 -13.72 9.04 -9.18
N ARG A 199 -14.96 9.29 -9.64
CA ARG A 199 -16.00 8.26 -9.75
C ARG A 199 -15.58 7.14 -10.71
N ILE A 200 -15.12 7.50 -11.90
CA ILE A 200 -14.71 6.52 -12.92
C ILE A 200 -13.55 5.67 -12.42
N VAL A 201 -12.49 6.29 -11.90
CA VAL A 201 -11.31 5.58 -11.38
C VAL A 201 -11.68 4.70 -10.19
N THR A 202 -12.55 5.17 -9.29
CA THR A 202 -12.99 4.38 -8.14
C THR A 202 -13.79 3.16 -8.57
N VAL A 203 -14.74 3.32 -9.50
CA VAL A 203 -15.55 2.21 -10.03
C VAL A 203 -14.68 1.22 -10.78
N LEU A 204 -13.81 1.70 -11.69
CA LEU A 204 -12.89 0.84 -12.43
C LEU A 204 -11.97 0.07 -11.49
N ARG A 205 -11.40 0.74 -10.49
CA ARG A 205 -10.58 0.10 -9.46
C ARG A 205 -11.36 -1.00 -8.75
N PHE A 206 -12.56 -0.69 -8.25
CA PHE A 206 -13.39 -1.67 -7.55
C PHE A 206 -13.73 -2.89 -8.42
N LEU A 207 -14.09 -2.67 -9.68
CA LEU A 207 -14.40 -3.76 -10.61
C LEU A 207 -13.17 -4.63 -10.89
N LEU A 208 -12.04 -4.01 -11.22
CA LEU A 208 -10.82 -4.70 -11.65
C LEU A 208 -10.05 -5.35 -10.50
N SER A 209 -10.05 -4.75 -9.31
CA SER A 209 -9.28 -5.24 -8.16
C SER A 209 -10.10 -6.08 -7.19
N PHE A 210 -11.43 -6.05 -7.28
CA PHE A 210 -12.29 -6.76 -6.33
C PHE A 210 -13.36 -7.61 -7.03
N LEU A 211 -14.33 -6.99 -7.70
CA LEU A 211 -15.52 -7.72 -8.17
C LEU A 211 -15.21 -8.81 -9.20
N LEU A 212 -14.47 -8.46 -10.24
CA LEU A 212 -14.08 -9.42 -11.30
C LEU A 212 -13.16 -10.51 -10.75
N PRO A 213 -12.05 -10.19 -10.03
CA PRO A 213 -11.21 -11.19 -9.39
C PRO A 213 -11.98 -12.12 -8.46
N PHE A 214 -12.82 -11.56 -7.59
CA PHE A 214 -13.62 -12.34 -6.64
C PHE A 214 -14.55 -13.32 -7.37
N PHE A 215 -15.27 -12.85 -8.39
CA PHE A 215 -16.15 -13.70 -9.17
C PHE A 215 -15.41 -14.86 -9.84
N VAL A 216 -14.26 -14.58 -10.48
CA VAL A 216 -13.43 -15.61 -11.12
C VAL A 216 -12.92 -16.62 -10.09
N ILE A 217 -12.40 -16.16 -8.95
CA ILE A 217 -11.91 -17.02 -7.87
C ILE A 217 -13.03 -17.92 -7.36
N VAL A 218 -14.20 -17.37 -7.03
CA VAL A 218 -15.35 -18.12 -6.53
C VAL A 218 -15.80 -19.17 -7.53
N LEU A 219 -15.95 -18.82 -8.81
CA LEU A 219 -16.32 -19.79 -9.85
C LEU A 219 -15.29 -20.91 -10.00
N CYS A 220 -13.99 -20.57 -10.02
CA CYS A 220 -12.92 -21.56 -10.11
C CYS A 220 -12.98 -22.54 -8.93
N HIS A 221 -13.08 -22.01 -7.71
CA HIS A 221 -13.15 -22.82 -6.49
C HIS A 221 -14.43 -23.66 -6.43
N TRP A 222 -15.56 -23.11 -6.84
CA TRP A 222 -16.83 -23.86 -6.91
C TRP A 222 -16.74 -25.05 -7.86
N VAL A 223 -16.18 -24.86 -9.06
CA VAL A 223 -16.01 -25.96 -10.02
C VAL A 223 -15.02 -27.01 -9.51
N VAL A 224 -13.92 -26.58 -8.88
CA VAL A 224 -12.97 -27.49 -8.24
C VAL A 224 -13.64 -28.30 -7.15
N TYR A 225 -14.42 -27.66 -6.26
CA TYR A 225 -15.15 -28.33 -5.19
C TYR A 225 -16.19 -29.33 -5.73
N ARG A 226 -16.89 -28.99 -6.83
CA ARG A 226 -17.87 -29.90 -7.44
C ARG A 226 -17.26 -31.08 -8.19
N ARG A 227 -15.97 -31.03 -8.54
CA ARG A 227 -15.26 -32.09 -9.30
C ARG A 227 -14.27 -32.89 -8.47
N ALA A 228 -13.95 -32.44 -7.25
CA ALA A 228 -13.17 -33.17 -6.26
C ALA A 228 -14.05 -34.23 -5.58
#